data_AF-A0A1F2R7I3-F1
#
_entry.id   AF-A0A1F2R7I3-F1
#
_cell.length_a   1.000
_cell.length_b   1.000
_cell.length_c   1.000
_cell.angle_alpha   90.00
_cell.angle_beta   90.00
_cell.angle_gamma   90.00
#
_symmetry.space_group_name_H-M   'P 1'
#
loop_
_entity.id
_entity.type
_entity.pdbx_description
1 polymer ?
#
loop_
_entity_poly.entity_id
_entity_poly.type
_entity_poly.pdbx_seq_one_letter_code
_entity_poly.pdbx_strand_id
1 'polypeptide(L)' 'MEAAVLSPDRQHLAVCSEVRTLLGFRVRQAGFVYSIRDRSIVGRIAQGRRASKEWLEAGS' A
#
# COMPACT_ATOMS: atom_id res chain seq x y z
N MET A 1 4.11 -5.87 -6.92
CA MET A 1 4.61 -4.72 -6.14
C MET A 1 4.82 -3.60 -7.14
N GLU A 2 4.09 -2.50 -7.01
CA GLU A 2 4.10 -1.44 -8.04
C GLU A 2 5.21 -0.43 -7.79
N ALA A 3 5.49 -0.15 -6.52
CA ALA A 3 6.62 0.66 -6.09
C ALA A 3 7.03 0.26 -4.67
N ALA A 4 8.33 0.39 -4.38
CA ALA A 4 8.86 0.26 -3.03
C ALA A 4 10.05 1.21 -2.86
N VAL A 5 10.14 1.86 -1.70
CA VAL A 5 11.26 2.73 -1.33
C VAL A 5 11.81 2.27 0.02
N LEU A 6 13.13 2.08 0.06
CA LEU A 6 13.85 1.70 1.27
C LEU A 6 14.13 2.94 2.12
N SER A 7 13.87 2.83 3.41
CA SER A 7 14.28 3.83 4.41
C SER A 7 15.81 3.98 4.44
N PRO A 8 16.35 5.14 4.85
CA PRO A 8 17.80 5.36 4.91
C PRO A 8 18.56 4.34 5.77
N ASP A 9 17.96 3.88 6.88
CA ASP A 9 18.52 2.89 7.80
C ASP A 9 18.33 1.44 7.33
N ARG A 10 17.64 1.24 6.20
CA ARG A 10 17.31 -0.04 5.58
C ARG A 10 16.51 -0.99 6.45
N GLN A 11 15.80 -0.48 7.47
CA GLN A 11 14.97 -1.31 8.35
C GLN A 11 13.51 -1.39 7.87
N HIS A 12 13.07 -0.39 7.13
CA HIS A 12 11.68 -0.26 6.67
C HIS A 12 11.56 -0.06 5.16
N LEU A 13 10.47 -0.56 4.59
CA LEU A 13 10.05 -0.30 3.21
C LEU A 13 8.72 0.44 3.22
N ALA A 14 8.65 1.55 2.49
CA ALA A 14 7.38 2.11 2.05
C ALA A 14 6.97 1.41 0.75
N VAL A 15 5.80 0.76 0.74
CA VAL A 15 5.36 -0.12 -0.36
C VAL A 15 4.00 0.34 -0.89
N CYS A 16 3.84 0.35 -2.21
CA CYS A 16 2.55 0.44 -2.89
C CYS A 16 2.21 -0.90 -3.56
N SER A 17 1.01 -1.42 -3.28
CA SER A 17 0.53 -2.67 -3.87
C SER A 17 -0.95 -2.61 -4.22
N GLU A 18 -1.28 -3.29 -5.31
CA GLU A 18 -2.65 -3.58 -5.68
C GLU A 18 -3.28 -4.51 -4.65
N VAL A 19 -4.51 -4.18 -4.23
CA VAL A 19 -5.36 -4.98 -3.36
C VAL A 19 -6.64 -5.30 -4.12
N ARG A 20 -6.88 -6.59 -4.33
CA ARG A 20 -8.09 -7.10 -4.98
C ARG A 20 -9.10 -7.52 -3.92
N THR A 21 -10.32 -7.01 -4.03
CA THR A 21 -11.48 -7.42 -3.23
C THR A 21 -12.60 -7.90 -4.15
N LEU A 22 -13.69 -8.43 -3.57
CA LEU A 22 -14.83 -8.98 -4.31
C LEU A 22 -14.38 -9.98 -5.39
N LEU A 23 -13.66 -11.03 -5.01
CA LEU A 23 -13.16 -12.08 -5.92
C LEU A 23 -12.32 -11.55 -7.11
N GLY A 24 -11.74 -10.35 -6.99
CA GLY A 24 -10.94 -9.74 -8.05
C GLY A 24 -11.67 -8.69 -8.87
N PHE A 25 -12.98 -8.51 -8.70
CA PHE A 25 -13.76 -7.52 -9.45
C PHE A 25 -13.50 -6.08 -8.99
N ARG A 26 -12.97 -5.89 -7.78
CA ARG A 26 -12.68 -4.56 -7.23
C ARG A 26 -11.20 -4.43 -6.94
N VAL A 27 -10.54 -3.54 -7.69
CA VAL A 27 -9.13 -3.20 -7.51
C VAL A 27 -9.02 -1.91 -6.70
N ARG A 28 -8.15 -1.94 -5.69
CA ARG A 28 -7.69 -0.80 -4.89
C ARG A 28 -6.17 -0.78 -4.87
N GLN A 29 -5.60 0.35 -4.50
CA GLN A 29 -4.20 0.50 -4.19
C GLN A 29 -4.04 0.74 -2.70
N ALA A 30 -2.99 0.17 -2.10
CA ALA A 30 -2.69 0.36 -0.70
C ALA A 30 -1.20 0.61 -0.48
N GLY A 31 -0.95 1.64 0.33
CA GLY A 31 0.36 2.05 0.80
C GLY A 31 0.59 1.56 2.22
N PHE A 32 1.73 0.89 2.47
CA PHE A 32 2.09 0.37 3.79
C PHE A 32 3.55 0.65 4.14
N VAL A 33 3.84 0.65 5.43
CA VAL A 33 5.20 0.55 5.96
C VAL A 33 5.43 -0.89 6.41
N TYR A 34 6.46 -1.53 5.87
CA TYR A 34 6.86 -2.89 6.19
C TYR A 34 8.18 -2.88 6.96
N SER A 35 8.23 -3.54 8.12
CA SER A 35 9.45 -3.83 8.87
C SER A 35 10.14 -5.04 8.25
N ILE A 36 11.37 -4.84 7.76
CA ILE A 36 12.19 -5.93 7.20
C ILE A 36 12.59 -6.90 8.31
N ARG A 37 12.95 -6.36 9.47
CA ARG A 37 13.38 -7.14 10.64
C ARG A 37 12.28 -8.06 11.15
N ASP A 38 11.09 -7.52 11.35
CA ASP A 38 9.97 -8.24 11.95
C ASP A 38 9.12 -8.96 10.89
N ARG A 39 9.46 -8.77 9.62
CA ARG A 39 8.77 -9.30 8.44
C ARG A 39 7.27 -9.02 8.44
N SER A 40 6.87 -7.84 8.90
CA SER A 40 5.48 -7.48 9.16
C SER A 40 5.12 -6.10 8.67
N ILE A 41 3.83 -5.86 8.41
CA ILE A 41 3.30 -4.52 8.16
C ILE A 41 3.18 -3.82 9.51
N VAL A 42 3.87 -2.70 9.68
CA VAL A 42 3.89 -1.92 10.92
C VAL A 42 3.13 -0.59 10.81
N GLY A 43 2.66 -0.24 9.61
CA GLY A 43 1.84 0.95 9.40
C GLY A 43 1.09 0.94 8.07
N ARG A 44 -0.02 1.68 8.02
CA ARG A 44 -0.77 1.96 6.80
C ARG A 44 -0.59 3.43 6.45
N ILE A 45 -0.22 3.70 5.20
CA ILE A 45 -0.04 5.06 4.67
C ILE A 45 -1.34 5.53 4.02
N ALA A 46 -1.90 4.72 3.12
CA ALA A 46 -3.11 5.06 2.37
C ALA A 46 -3.81 3.78 1.88
N GLN A 47 -5.11 3.86 1.63
CA GLN A 47 -5.83 2.80 0.92
C GLN A 47 -6.97 3.43 0.13
N GLY A 48 -7.04 3.15 -1.16
CA GLY A 48 -8.01 3.82 -2.02
C GLY A 48 -7.97 3.30 -3.44
N ARG A 49 -8.51 4.06 -4.39
CA ARG A 49 -8.38 3.75 -5.81
C ARG A 49 -7.97 4.99 -6.57
N ARG A 50 -7.12 4.80 -7.57
CA ARG A 50 -6.81 5.83 -8.56
C ARG A 50 -8.01 5.96 -9.50
N ALA A 51 -8.74 7.07 -9.42
CA ALA A 51 -9.71 7.45 -10.44
C ALA A 51 -9.01 8.27 -11.54
N SER A 52 -9.69 8.52 -12.65
CA SER A 52 -9.11 9.22 -13.81
C SER A 52 -8.58 10.62 -13.50
N LYS A 53 -9.06 11.27 -12.43
CA LYS A 53 -8.65 12.63 -12.05
C LYS A 53 -8.24 12.78 -10.59
N GLU A 54 -8.61 11.84 -9.72
CA GLU A 54 -8.50 12.02 -8.27
C GLU A 54 -8.16 10.70 -7.57
N TRP A 55 -7.60 10.80 -6.38
CA TRP A 55 -7.48 9.69 -5.45
C TRP A 55 -8.77 9.59 -4.63
N LEU A 56 -9.38 8.41 -4.63
CA LEU A 56 -10.58 8.15 -3.83
C LEU A 56 -10.17 7.26 -2.65
N GLU A 57 -10.15 7.85 -1.45
CA GLU A 57 -9.92 7.12 -0.21
C GLU A 57 -10.93 5.98 -0.04
N ALA A 58 -10.47 4.85 0.49
CA ALA A 58 -11.36 3.81 0.95
C ALA A 58 -12.07 4.34 2.21
N GLY A 59 -13.39 4.50 2.14
CA GLY A 59 -14.20 4.86 3.30
C GLY A 59 -13.85 3.97 4.50
N SER A 60 -13.63 4.63 5.64
CA SER A 60 -13.38 4.06 6.97
C SER A 60 -14.52 3.18 7.44
#